data_AF-A0A151SGV5-F1
#
_entry.id   AF-A0A151SGV5-F1
#
_cell.length_a   1.000
_cell.length_b   1.000
_cell.length_c   1.000
_cell.angle_alpha   90.00
_cell.angle_beta   90.00
_cell.angle_gamma   90.00
#
_symmetry.space_group_name_H-M   'P 1'
#
loop_
_entity.id
_entity.type
_entity.pdbx_description
1 polymer ?
#
loop_
_entity_poly.entity_id
_entity_poly.type
_entity_poly.pdbx_seq_one_letter_code
_entity_poly.pdbx_strand_id
1 'polypeptide(L)'
;MIEFGFEAFMKVIALDVSFPMALESPIKEVSNYDLFKDSSAIKKKVEDIMPIATGHEREELQAELEGRNILEIDHPEGPFGTKEAPAIVKSYYDKRIVGCPGGEGEDEHDVVWFWLEKGKPHECPVCAQYFVVSS
;
A
#
# COMPACT_ATOMS: atom_id res chain seq x y z
N MET A 1 24.59 9.45 -70.84
CA MET A 1 23.18 9.87 -70.96
C MET A 1 22.60 9.72 -69.56
N ILE A 2 22.68 10.75 -68.70
CA ILE A 2 21.77 11.92 -68.56
C ILE A 2 20.31 11.43 -68.50
N GLU A 3 19.57 11.57 -67.39
CA GLU A 3 18.85 12.78 -66.93
C GLU A 3 18.43 12.56 -65.44
N PHE A 4 18.79 13.40 -64.45
CA PHE A 4 18.30 14.74 -64.05
C PHE A 4 17.33 14.71 -62.85
N GLY A 5 17.63 15.51 -61.81
CA GLY A 5 16.63 16.23 -61.03
C GLY A 5 16.33 15.77 -59.59
N PHE A 6 17.13 16.23 -58.61
CA PHE A 6 16.58 16.67 -57.31
C PHE A 6 17.57 17.68 -56.70
N GLU A 7 17.57 18.86 -57.32
CA GLU A 7 18.39 20.01 -57.00
C GLU A 7 17.69 20.91 -55.97
N ALA A 8 18.49 21.56 -55.13
CA ALA A 8 18.17 22.72 -54.29
C ALA A 8 17.16 22.47 -53.15
N PHE A 9 17.50 22.67 -51.88
CA PHE A 9 17.81 24.00 -51.37
C PHE A 9 18.35 23.86 -49.94
N MET A 10 19.55 23.30 -49.79
CA MET A 10 20.24 23.22 -48.49
C MET A 10 21.57 23.95 -48.58
N LYS A 11 21.53 25.21 -48.12
CA LYS A 11 22.59 26.11 -47.65
C LYS A 11 22.41 27.46 -48.32
N VAL A 12 22.20 28.50 -47.50
CA VAL A 12 22.86 29.82 -47.63
C VAL A 12 22.32 30.74 -46.50
N ILE A 13 23.23 31.02 -45.56
CA ILE A 13 23.41 32.20 -44.66
C ILE A 13 22.41 32.48 -43.52
N ALA A 14 22.92 32.25 -42.30
CA ALA A 14 22.80 33.16 -41.18
C ALA A 14 23.24 34.58 -41.59
N LEU A 15 22.53 35.61 -41.10
CA LEU A 15 23.06 36.88 -40.55
C LEU A 15 21.91 37.88 -40.30
N ASP A 16 22.02 38.59 -39.18
CA ASP A 16 21.43 39.90 -38.85
C ASP A 16 20.02 39.97 -38.24
N VAL A 17 20.03 39.76 -36.92
CA VAL A 17 19.06 40.19 -35.91
C VAL A 17 19.10 41.72 -35.77
N SER A 18 18.08 42.42 -36.26
CA SER A 18 17.60 43.68 -35.67
C SER A 18 16.31 44.17 -36.35
N PHE A 19 15.18 44.00 -35.66
CA PHE A 19 14.08 44.94 -35.77
C PHE A 19 13.26 44.94 -34.46
N PRO A 20 13.13 46.07 -33.75
CA PRO A 20 12.45 46.14 -32.47
C PRO A 20 10.96 46.37 -32.68
N MET A 21 10.11 45.69 -31.92
CA MET A 21 8.76 46.18 -31.68
C MET A 21 8.29 45.72 -30.31
N ALA A 22 8.48 46.60 -29.34
CA ALA A 22 7.82 46.51 -28.05
C ALA A 22 6.31 46.57 -28.25
N LEU A 23 5.62 45.56 -27.74
CA LEU A 23 4.21 45.65 -27.36
C LEU A 23 4.08 44.83 -26.07
N GLU A 24 4.25 45.52 -24.96
CA GLU A 24 3.91 45.00 -23.64
C GLU A 24 2.40 44.78 -23.57
N SER A 25 1.99 43.53 -23.40
CA SER A 25 0.67 43.21 -22.86
C SER A 25 0.79 42.94 -21.36
N PRO A 26 0.08 43.68 -20.49
CA PRO A 26 0.17 43.54 -19.05
C PRO A 26 -0.75 42.41 -18.58
N ILE A 27 -0.25 41.17 -18.58
CA ILE A 27 -0.91 40.08 -17.86
C ILE A 27 0.17 39.21 -17.22
N LYS A 28 0.41 39.40 -15.92
CA LYS A 28 1.15 38.42 -15.11
C LYS A 28 0.22 37.26 -14.82
N GLU A 29 -0.04 36.44 -15.83
CA GLU A 29 -0.69 35.14 -15.62
C GLU A 29 0.41 34.17 -15.21
N VAL A 30 0.75 34.18 -13.92
CA VAL A 30 1.60 33.15 -13.34
C VAL A 30 0.81 31.87 -13.42
N SER A 31 1.10 31.12 -14.47
CA SER A 31 0.39 29.90 -14.78
C SER A 31 0.69 28.88 -13.67
N ASN A 32 -0.36 28.33 -13.05
CA ASN A 32 -0.24 27.30 -12.01
C ASN A 32 0.49 26.03 -12.50
N TYR A 33 0.84 25.95 -13.79
CA TYR A 33 1.56 24.85 -14.39
C TYR A 33 3.04 24.76 -13.96
N ASP A 34 3.63 25.86 -13.46
CA ASP A 34 5.02 25.85 -12.96
C ASP A 34 5.17 25.40 -11.50
N LEU A 35 4.07 25.28 -10.74
CA LEU A 35 4.09 24.72 -9.38
C LEU A 35 4.10 23.19 -9.34
N PHE A 36 3.81 22.52 -10.46
CA PHE A 36 3.83 21.05 -10.55
C PHE A 36 5.13 20.48 -11.11
N LYS A 37 6.13 21.33 -11.37
CA LYS A 37 7.39 20.97 -12.04
C LYS A 37 8.55 20.67 -11.10
N ASP A 38 8.27 20.49 -9.82
CA ASP A 38 9.24 19.96 -8.85
C ASP A 38 8.79 18.57 -8.41
N SER A 39 8.91 17.60 -9.32
CA SER A 39 8.66 16.19 -9.05
C SER A 39 9.85 15.55 -8.31
N SER A 40 10.48 16.27 -7.39
CA SER A 40 11.46 15.75 -6.45
C SER A 40 10.71 15.15 -5.26
N ALA A 41 10.17 13.94 -5.44
CA ALA A 41 9.63 13.05 -4.40
C ALA A 41 9.09 13.79 -3.15
N ILE A 42 8.01 14.57 -3.31
CA ILE A 42 7.34 15.24 -2.20
C ILE A 42 6.93 14.15 -1.20
N LYS A 43 7.62 14.08 -0.06
CA LYS A 43 7.25 13.22 1.07
C LYS A 43 5.96 13.79 1.65
N LYS A 44 4.82 13.35 1.13
CA LYS A 44 3.51 13.69 1.69
C LYS A 44 3.44 13.17 3.12
N LYS A 45 3.04 14.03 4.06
CA LYS A 45 2.79 13.60 5.43
C LYS A 45 1.35 13.10 5.55
N VAL A 46 1.08 12.29 6.57
CA VAL A 46 -0.27 11.78 6.84
C VAL A 46 -1.25 12.94 7.03
N GLU A 47 -0.84 14.02 7.70
CA GLU A 47 -1.67 15.21 7.94
C GLU A 47 -2.08 15.93 6.64
N ASP A 48 -1.26 15.85 5.59
CA ASP A 48 -1.58 16.45 4.28
C ASP A 48 -2.62 15.61 3.51
N ILE A 49 -2.72 14.31 3.83
CA ILE A 49 -3.57 13.33 3.14
C ILE A 49 -4.92 13.17 3.85
N MET A 50 -4.95 13.28 5.18
CA MET A 50 -6.15 13.10 6.00
C MET A 50 -7.40 13.91 5.57
N PRO A 51 -7.29 15.18 5.09
CA PRO A 51 -8.45 15.95 4.64
C PRO A 51 -9.13 15.40 3.37
N ILE A 52 -8.39 14.64 2.56
CA ILE A 52 -8.88 14.08 1.29
C ILE A 52 -9.11 12.55 1.35
N ALA A 53 -8.54 11.87 2.36
CA ALA A 53 -8.73 10.44 2.58
C ALA A 53 -10.18 10.11 2.97
N THR A 54 -10.74 9.04 2.41
CA THR A 54 -12.11 8.57 2.71
C THR A 54 -12.18 7.04 2.74
N GLY A 55 -13.27 6.48 3.29
CA GLY A 55 -13.46 5.03 3.37
C GLY A 55 -12.40 4.34 4.24
N HIS A 56 -11.94 3.17 3.80
CA HIS A 56 -10.96 2.35 4.53
C HIS A 56 -9.58 3.02 4.64
N GLU A 57 -9.18 3.81 3.64
CA GLU A 57 -7.93 4.59 3.71
C GLU A 57 -7.93 5.52 4.93
N ARG A 58 -9.03 6.25 5.16
CA ARG A 58 -9.15 7.16 6.31
C ARG A 58 -9.17 6.41 7.64
N GLU A 59 -9.81 5.24 7.67
CA GLU A 59 -9.90 4.41 8.87
C GLU A 59 -8.52 3.90 9.28
N GLU A 60 -7.73 3.41 8.33
CA GLU A 60 -6.33 2.97 8.50
C GLU A 60 -5.42 4.09 8.99
N LEU A 61 -5.44 5.25 8.32
CA LEU A 61 -4.62 6.40 8.72
C LEU A 61 -4.98 6.93 10.12
N GLN A 62 -6.27 6.98 10.45
CA GLN A 62 -6.70 7.41 11.78
C GLN A 62 -6.24 6.44 12.88
N ALA A 63 -6.26 5.13 12.59
CA ALA A 63 -5.78 4.11 13.50
C ALA A 63 -4.27 4.24 13.77
N GLU A 64 -3.50 4.44 12.71
CA GLU A 64 -2.05 4.63 12.80
C GLU A 64 -1.68 5.88 13.61
N LEU A 65 -2.40 6.99 13.40
CA LEU A 65 -2.24 8.22 14.20
C LEU A 65 -2.56 8.04 15.69
N GLU A 66 -3.54 7.19 16.01
CA GLU A 66 -3.88 6.81 17.39
C GLU A 66 -2.94 5.73 17.97
N GLY A 67 -2.04 5.18 17.15
CA GLY A 67 -1.13 4.10 17.53
C GLY A 67 -1.83 2.75 17.74
N ARG A 68 -3.03 2.54 17.16
CA ARG A 68 -3.77 1.27 17.23
C ARG A 68 -3.64 0.49 15.93
N ASN A 69 -3.58 -0.83 16.02
CA ASN A 69 -3.62 -1.72 14.86
C ASN A 69 -5.05 -2.24 14.65
N ILE A 70 -5.67 -1.93 13.50
CA ILE A 70 -7.04 -2.38 13.18
C ILE A 70 -7.12 -3.91 13.06
N LEU A 71 -6.03 -4.54 12.62
CA LEU A 71 -5.93 -5.97 12.34
C LEU A 71 -5.18 -6.72 13.47
N GLU A 72 -5.17 -6.17 14.68
CA GLU A 72 -4.54 -6.81 15.84
C GLU A 72 -5.09 -8.22 16.08
N ILE A 73 -6.38 -8.42 15.83
CA ILE A 73 -7.03 -9.71 16.01
C ILE A 73 -6.50 -10.81 15.09
N ASP A 74 -5.71 -10.48 14.05
CA ASP A 74 -5.35 -11.46 13.03
C ASP A 74 -4.40 -12.54 13.51
N HIS A 75 -3.71 -12.28 14.62
CA HIS A 75 -2.76 -13.19 15.23
C HIS A 75 -3.38 -13.81 16.50
N PRO A 76 -3.21 -15.12 16.72
CA PRO A 76 -3.61 -15.74 17.98
C PRO A 76 -2.80 -15.18 19.15
N GLU A 77 -3.43 -15.10 20.31
CA GLU A 77 -2.80 -14.67 21.56
C GLU A 77 -2.42 -15.86 22.43
N GLY A 78 -1.25 -15.79 23.05
CA GLY A 78 -0.77 -16.75 24.03
C GLY A 78 0.40 -17.62 23.57
N PRO A 79 0.88 -18.52 24.43
CA PRO A 79 1.94 -19.48 24.13
C PRO A 79 1.44 -20.62 23.22
N PHE A 80 2.29 -21.62 22.99
CA PHE A 80 1.90 -22.88 22.37
C PHE A 80 0.70 -23.48 23.12
N GLY A 81 -0.47 -23.52 22.48
CA GLY A 81 -1.73 -23.80 23.15
C GLY A 81 -1.80 -25.22 23.71
N THR A 82 -2.01 -25.35 25.03
CA THR A 82 -2.28 -26.65 25.68
C THR A 82 -3.76 -26.80 26.02
N LYS A 83 -4.17 -27.96 26.49
CA LYS A 83 -5.56 -28.23 26.88
C LYS A 83 -6.03 -27.33 28.04
N GLU A 84 -5.12 -26.98 28.94
CA GLU A 84 -5.35 -26.11 30.10
C GLU A 84 -5.21 -24.63 29.73
N ALA A 85 -4.30 -24.30 28.80
CA ALA A 85 -4.00 -22.95 28.33
C ALA A 85 -4.01 -22.91 26.79
N PRO A 86 -5.19 -22.93 26.15
CA PRO A 86 -5.30 -22.98 24.70
C PRO A 86 -4.87 -21.65 24.06
N ALA A 87 -4.44 -21.71 22.79
CA ALA A 87 -4.20 -20.52 21.98
C ALA A 87 -5.54 -19.84 21.68
N ILE A 88 -5.64 -18.55 22.04
CA ILE A 88 -6.89 -17.80 21.90
C ILE A 88 -6.90 -17.11 20.53
N VAL A 89 -7.87 -17.48 19.71
CA VAL A 89 -8.10 -16.86 18.41
C VAL A 89 -9.25 -15.87 18.54
N LYS A 90 -8.96 -14.58 18.41
CA LYS A 90 -9.99 -13.53 18.38
C LYS A 90 -10.78 -13.60 17.07
N SER A 91 -12.09 -13.43 17.11
CA SER A 91 -12.93 -13.45 15.91
C SER A 91 -14.14 -12.54 16.08
N TYR A 92 -14.51 -11.79 15.04
CA TYR A 92 -15.77 -11.02 15.04
C TYR A 92 -17.01 -11.90 14.85
N TYR A 93 -16.84 -13.13 14.34
CA TYR A 93 -17.91 -14.09 14.08
C TYR A 93 -17.74 -15.36 14.93
N ASP A 94 -18.80 -16.17 15.00
CA ASP A 94 -18.79 -17.45 15.74
C ASP A 94 -17.86 -18.51 15.12
N LYS A 95 -17.31 -18.27 13.92
CA LYS A 95 -16.42 -19.19 13.21
C LYS A 95 -15.27 -18.44 12.55
N ARG A 96 -14.06 -19.00 12.60
CA ARG A 96 -12.87 -18.45 11.94
C ARG A 96 -12.03 -19.56 11.31
N ILE A 97 -11.47 -19.29 10.13
CA ILE A 97 -10.47 -20.17 9.50
C ILE A 97 -9.14 -19.91 10.19
N VAL A 98 -8.49 -20.97 10.66
CA VAL A 98 -7.20 -20.91 11.37
C VAL A 98 -6.21 -21.81 10.65
N GLY A 99 -4.98 -21.33 10.51
CA GLY A 99 -3.85 -22.09 10.00
C GLY A 99 -2.83 -22.30 11.10
N CYS A 100 -2.51 -23.55 11.43
CA CYS A 100 -1.46 -23.90 12.38
C CYS A 100 -0.18 -24.29 11.61
N PRO A 101 0.92 -23.52 11.70
CA PRO A 101 2.22 -23.87 11.12
C PRO A 101 3.07 -24.77 12.03
N GLY A 102 2.59 -25.10 13.23
CA GLY A 102 3.37 -25.82 14.24
C GLY A 102 3.99 -24.94 15.33
N GLY A 103 4.82 -25.55 16.16
CA GLY A 103 5.64 -24.89 17.18
C GLY A 103 7.06 -24.59 16.71
N GLU A 104 7.98 -24.46 17.66
CA GLU A 104 9.41 -24.38 17.39
C GLU A 104 10.03 -25.79 17.51
N GLY A 105 10.92 -26.18 16.59
CA GLY A 105 11.64 -27.45 16.67
C GLY A 105 10.89 -28.65 16.09
N GLU A 106 10.69 -29.71 16.88
CA GLU A 106 10.10 -30.98 16.40
C GLU A 106 8.59 -30.85 16.08
N ASP A 107 7.94 -29.81 16.58
CA ASP A 107 6.52 -29.51 16.36
C ASP A 107 6.26 -28.64 15.12
N GLU A 108 7.30 -28.32 14.32
CA GLU A 108 7.17 -27.62 13.04
C GLU A 108 6.57 -28.55 11.97
N HIS A 109 5.58 -28.05 11.23
CA HIS A 109 4.95 -28.82 10.15
C HIS A 109 4.33 -27.92 9.07
N ASP A 110 3.93 -28.51 7.94
CA ASP A 110 3.18 -27.78 6.91
C ASP A 110 1.86 -27.23 7.46
N VAL A 111 1.43 -26.07 6.96
CA VAL A 111 0.27 -25.37 7.51
C VAL A 111 -1.00 -26.23 7.40
N VAL A 112 -1.58 -26.56 8.56
CA VAL A 112 -2.86 -27.24 8.64
C VAL A 112 -3.96 -26.20 8.81
N TRP A 113 -4.90 -26.18 7.85
CA TRP A 113 -6.04 -25.26 7.86
C TRP A 113 -7.30 -25.95 8.37
N PHE A 114 -8.03 -25.29 9.26
CA PHE A 114 -9.29 -25.81 9.81
C PHE A 114 -10.28 -24.70 10.16
N TRP A 115 -11.56 -25.08 10.27
CA TRP A 115 -12.61 -24.22 10.79
C TRP A 115 -12.66 -24.33 12.32
N LEU A 116 -12.47 -23.20 13.00
CA LEU A 116 -12.60 -23.09 14.44
C LEU A 116 -13.97 -22.48 14.79
N GLU A 117 -14.78 -23.18 15.58
CA GLU A 117 -16.13 -22.75 15.97
C GLU A 117 -16.19 -22.37 17.45
N LYS A 118 -17.01 -21.36 17.79
CA LYS A 118 -17.26 -20.96 19.17
C LYS A 118 -17.80 -22.14 20.00
N GLY A 119 -17.22 -22.34 21.18
CA GLY A 119 -17.60 -23.40 22.10
C GLY A 119 -17.11 -24.81 21.74
N LYS A 120 -16.38 -24.97 20.63
CA LYS A 120 -15.77 -26.24 20.22
C LYS A 120 -14.25 -26.06 20.12
N PRO A 121 -13.47 -26.43 21.15
CA PRO A 121 -12.02 -26.39 21.04
C PRO A 121 -11.55 -27.33 19.92
N HIS A 122 -10.53 -26.92 19.19
CA HIS A 122 -9.92 -27.72 18.13
C HIS A 122 -8.47 -28.06 18.51
N GLU A 123 -8.10 -29.32 18.29
CA GLU A 123 -6.73 -29.80 18.49
C GLU A 123 -6.10 -30.04 17.12
N CYS A 124 -4.90 -29.48 16.89
CA CYS A 124 -4.18 -29.71 15.66
C CYS A 124 -3.75 -31.18 15.55
N PRO A 125 -4.03 -31.88 14.43
CA PRO A 125 -3.72 -33.31 14.29
C PRO A 125 -2.21 -33.63 14.21
N VAL A 126 -1.34 -32.62 14.07
CA VAL A 126 0.11 -32.81 13.89
C VAL A 126 0.88 -32.42 15.15
N CYS A 127 0.77 -31.16 15.60
CA CYS A 127 1.49 -30.65 16.78
C CYS A 127 0.68 -30.70 18.09
N ALA A 128 -0.54 -31.23 18.08
CA ALA A 128 -1.41 -31.32 19.26
C ALA A 128 -1.69 -29.96 19.97
N GLN A 129 -1.49 -28.83 19.30
CA GLN A 129 -1.87 -27.51 19.82
C GLN A 129 -3.39 -27.40 19.95
N TYR A 130 -3.83 -26.80 21.07
CA TYR A 130 -5.23 -26.52 21.34
C TYR A 130 -5.60 -25.08 21.00
N PHE A 131 -6.71 -24.90 20.29
CA PHE A 131 -7.23 -23.61 19.86
C PHE A 131 -8.66 -23.39 20.34
N VAL A 132 -8.97 -22.16 20.75
CA VAL A 132 -10.32 -21.71 21.11
C VAL A 132 -10.64 -20.37 20.45
N VAL A 133 -11.88 -20.19 20.00
CA VAL A 133 -12.37 -18.90 19.50
C VAL A 133 -12.86 -18.05 20.67
N SER A 134 -12.41 -16.80 20.72
CA SER A 134 -12.97 -15.73 21.56
C SER A 134 -13.64 -14.72 20.64
N SER A 135 -14.97 -14.60 20.75
CA SER A 135 -15.83 -13.70 19.98
C SER A 135 -16.77 -12.94 20.88
#